data_AF-A0A920RWJ5-F1
#
_entry.id   AF-A0A920RWJ5-F1
#
_cell.length_a   1.000
_cell.length_b   1.000
_cell.length_c   1.000
_cell.angle_alpha   90.00
_cell.angle_beta   90.00
_cell.angle_gamma   90.00
#
_symmetry.space_group_name_H-M   'P 1'
#
loop_
_entity.id
_entity.type
_entity.pdbx_description
1 polymer ?
#
loop_
_entity_poly.entity_id
_entity_poly.type
_entity_poly.pdbx_seq_one_letter_code
_entity_poly.pdbx_strand_id
1 'polypeptide(L)'
;MILSEHLELGATCEKTDSAVRLTHIPTGIVVECQDSRSNIKNKARAETLLKAKIFDQEQEKLNKKRAEERKILIGSGDRSERIRTYNFPQGRVTDHRIGLTLYNLSEIMEGDITELIETLIQENAAKQKTNQ
;
A
#
# COMPACT_ATOMS: atom_id res chain seq x y z
N MET A 1 -0.02 19.12 -17.07
CA MET A 1 -1.50 19.04 -17.09
C MET A 1 -1.94 19.52 -18.46
N ILE A 2 -1.92 18.63 -19.47
CA ILE A 2 -2.44 18.97 -20.80
C ILE A 2 -3.91 18.58 -20.79
N LEU A 3 -4.79 19.57 -20.65
CA LEU A 3 -6.23 19.41 -20.76
C LEU A 3 -6.54 19.30 -22.26
N SER A 4 -6.67 18.08 -22.78
CA SER A 4 -7.25 17.88 -24.10
C SER A 4 -8.77 17.94 -23.96
N GLU A 5 -9.36 19.10 -24.24
CA GLU A 5 -10.81 19.25 -24.46
C GLU A 5 -11.16 18.54 -25.77
N HIS A 6 -11.79 17.36 -25.70
CA HIS A 6 -12.50 16.78 -26.84
C HIS A 6 -13.97 17.13 -26.69
N LEU A 7 -14.37 18.19 -27.38
CA LEU A 7 -15.77 18.53 -27.62
C LEU A 7 -16.26 17.62 -28.76
N GLU A 8 -16.97 16.54 -28.44
CA GLU A 8 -17.65 15.75 -29.47
C GLU A 8 -18.83 16.58 -30.00
N LEU A 9 -18.64 17.19 -31.17
CA LEU A 9 -19.65 17.94 -31.91
C LEU A 9 -20.70 16.98 -32.51
N GLY A 10 -21.78 16.77 -31.78
CA GLY A 10 -23.03 16.24 -32.34
C GLY A 10 -23.93 17.38 -32.83
N ALA A 11 -23.97 17.59 -34.16
CA ALA A 11 -24.90 18.39 -34.97
C ALA A 11 -25.68 19.55 -34.31
N THR A 12 -25.40 20.77 -34.78
CA THR A 12 -25.95 22.05 -34.32
C THR A 12 -27.45 22.26 -34.58
N CYS A 13 -28.17 22.71 -33.55
CA CYS A 13 -29.39 23.53 -33.65
C CYS A 13 -29.53 24.37 -32.35
N GLU A 14 -29.14 25.64 -32.40
CA GLU A 14 -29.41 26.71 -31.42
C GLU A 14 -29.47 26.35 -29.92
N LYS A 15 -28.43 25.71 -29.34
CA LYS A 15 -28.36 25.45 -27.88
C LYS A 15 -26.92 25.53 -27.40
N THR A 16 -26.66 26.33 -26.37
CA THR A 16 -25.36 26.46 -25.71
C THR A 16 -24.82 25.08 -25.29
N ASP A 17 -23.78 24.58 -25.96
CA ASP A 17 -23.15 23.29 -25.63
C ASP A 17 -22.54 23.36 -24.22
N SER A 18 -23.26 22.83 -23.23
CA SER A 18 -22.86 22.88 -21.83
C SER A 18 -22.15 21.62 -21.34
N ALA A 19 -22.17 20.52 -22.11
CA ALA A 19 -21.51 19.27 -21.73
C ALA A 19 -19.98 19.40 -21.71
N VAL A 20 -19.33 18.92 -20.64
CA VAL A 20 -17.86 18.93 -20.50
C VAL A 20 -17.35 17.53 -20.23
N ARG A 21 -16.36 17.08 -21.02
CA ARG A 21 -15.62 15.83 -20.83
C ARG A 21 -14.15 16.14 -20.60
N LEU A 22 -13.61 15.67 -19.48
CA LEU A 22 -12.20 15.81 -19.11
C LEU A 22 -11.53 14.44 -19.06
N THR A 23 -10.33 14.35 -19.65
CA THR A 23 -9.51 13.14 -19.64
C THR A 23 -8.16 13.44 -19.01
N HIS A 24 -7.78 12.69 -17.98
CA HIS A 24 -6.44 12.75 -17.40
C HIS A 24 -5.52 11.79 -18.15
N ILE A 25 -4.73 12.32 -19.08
CA ILE A 25 -3.84 11.53 -19.96
C ILE A 25 -2.91 10.57 -19.20
N PRO A 26 -2.24 10.97 -18.09
CA PRO A 26 -1.32 10.08 -17.39
C PRO A 26 -1.98 8.87 -16.71
N THR A 27 -3.22 9.00 -16.22
CA THR A 27 -3.92 7.90 -15.54
C THR A 27 -5.02 7.26 -16.39
N GLY A 28 -5.36 7.86 -17.54
CA GLY A 28 -6.46 7.44 -18.40
C GLY A 28 -7.87 7.69 -17.84
N ILE A 29 -8.01 8.37 -16.69
CA ILE A 29 -9.33 8.61 -16.08
C ILE A 29 -10.11 9.63 -16.90
N VAL A 30 -11.33 9.25 -17.29
CA VAL A 30 -12.29 10.14 -17.97
C VAL A 30 -13.42 10.49 -17.01
N VAL A 31 -13.79 11.77 -16.99
CA VAL A 31 -14.96 12.29 -16.26
C VAL A 31 -15.78 13.17 -17.20
N GLU A 32 -17.09 12.96 -17.18
CA GLU A 32 -18.06 13.75 -17.93
C GLU A 32 -19.04 14.43 -16.98
N CYS A 33 -19.46 15.65 -17.32
CA CYS A 33 -20.41 16.43 -16.53
C CYS A 33 -21.34 17.23 -17.45
N GLN A 34 -22.66 17.05 -17.28
CA GLN A 34 -23.72 17.74 -18.03
C GLN A 34 -24.81 18.30 -17.11
N ASP A 35 -24.43 18.68 -15.89
CA ASP A 35 -25.39 18.95 -14.81
C ASP A 35 -26.09 20.32 -14.94
N SER A 36 -25.44 21.28 -15.60
CA SER A 36 -25.97 22.64 -15.74
C SER A 36 -25.91 23.16 -17.19
N ARG A 37 -26.66 24.24 -17.45
CA ARG A 37 -26.63 24.96 -18.75
C ARG A 37 -25.35 25.77 -18.96
N SER A 38 -24.46 25.85 -17.96
CA SER A 38 -23.21 26.63 -18.02
C SER A 38 -21.99 25.71 -18.08
N ASN A 39 -21.20 25.86 -19.15
CA ASN A 39 -19.95 25.12 -19.34
C ASN A 39 -18.96 25.35 -18.18
N ILE A 40 -18.83 26.58 -17.67
CA ILE A 40 -17.91 26.92 -16.55
C ILE A 40 -18.26 26.12 -15.29
N LYS A 41 -19.55 26.00 -14.97
CA LYS A 41 -20.01 25.24 -13.79
C LYS A 41 -19.78 23.75 -13.97
N ASN A 42 -19.99 23.21 -15.17
CA ASN A 42 -19.75 21.81 -15.47
C ASN A 42 -18.25 21.46 -15.49
N LYS A 43 -17.39 22.37 -15.98
CA LYS A 43 -15.93 22.25 -15.93
C LYS A 43 -15.42 22.22 -14.49
N ALA A 44 -15.86 23.14 -13.64
CA ALA A 44 -15.47 23.14 -12.22
C ALA A 44 -15.86 21.84 -11.51
N ARG A 45 -17.07 21.32 -11.75
CA ARG A 45 -17.51 20.03 -11.20
C ARG A 45 -16.70 18.85 -11.74
N ALA A 46 -16.46 18.80 -13.06
CA ALA A 46 -15.66 17.76 -13.69
C ALA A 46 -14.22 17.76 -13.15
N GLU A 47 -13.62 18.93 -12.91
CA GLU A 47 -12.28 19.03 -12.31
C GLU A 47 -12.24 18.51 -10.86
N THR A 48 -13.22 18.86 -10.03
CA THR A 48 -13.31 18.34 -8.65
C THR A 48 -13.46 16.83 -8.64
N LEU A 49 -14.35 16.28 -9.48
CA LEU A 49 -14.55 14.84 -9.62
C LEU A 49 -13.30 14.12 -10.14
N LEU A 50 -12.60 14.71 -11.12
CA LEU A 50 -11.38 14.14 -11.67
C LEU A 50 -10.27 14.09 -10.61
N LYS A 51 -10.09 15.17 -9.83
CA LYS A 51 -9.13 15.21 -8.72
C LYS A 51 -9.44 14.17 -7.66
N ALA A 52 -10.71 14.05 -7.26
CA ALA A 52 -11.14 13.05 -6.28
C ALA A 52 -10.83 11.63 -6.77
N LYS A 53 -11.20 11.30 -8.02
CA LYS A 53 -10.91 9.97 -8.59
C LYS A 53 -9.42 9.65 -8.67
N ILE A 54 -8.58 10.62 -9.05
CA ILE A 54 -7.12 10.42 -9.10
C ILE A 54 -6.59 10.14 -7.69
N PHE A 55 -7.02 10.93 -6.72
CA PHE A 55 -6.61 10.77 -5.32
C PHE A 55 -7.03 9.40 -4.78
N ASP A 56 -8.28 8.99 -5.01
CA ASP A 56 -8.79 7.69 -4.57
C ASP A 56 -8.00 6.54 -5.19
N GLN A 57 -7.65 6.63 -6.48
CA GLN A 57 -6.84 5.62 -7.16
C GLN A 57 -5.42 5.51 -6.58
N GLU A 58 -4.76 6.64 -6.31
CA GLU A 58 -3.43 6.64 -5.68
C GLU A 58 -3.49 6.09 -4.25
N GLN A 59 -4.50 6.49 -3.47
CA GLN A 59 -4.70 6.01 -2.12
C GLN A 59 -4.97 4.50 -2.10
N GLU A 60 -5.80 3.99 -3.01
CA GLU A 60 -6.07 2.56 -3.17
C GLU A 60 -4.79 1.81 -3.54
N LYS A 61 -3.99 2.34 -4.46
CA LYS A 61 -2.70 1.74 -4.86
C LYS A 61 -1.73 1.65 -3.67
N LEU A 62 -1.61 2.72 -2.88
CA LEU A 62 -0.78 2.73 -1.67
C LEU A 62 -1.29 1.74 -0.62
N ASN A 63 -2.60 1.68 -0.41
CA ASN A 63 -3.21 0.75 0.54
C ASN A 63 -3.00 -0.71 0.11
N LYS A 64 -3.16 -1.01 -1.19
CA LYS A 64 -2.87 -2.35 -1.75
C LYS A 64 -1.43 -2.75 -1.53
N LYS A 65 -0.47 -1.87 -1.86
CA LYS A 65 0.96 -2.12 -1.65
C LYS A 65 1.27 -2.41 -0.18
N ARG A 66 0.76 -1.59 0.74
CA ARG A 66 0.93 -1.79 2.20
C ARG A 66 0.29 -3.09 2.67
N ALA A 67 -0.88 -3.44 2.15
CA ALA A 67 -1.58 -4.68 2.51
C ALA A 67 -0.81 -5.92 2.03
N GLU A 68 -0.24 -5.87 0.83
CA GLU A 68 0.63 -6.92 0.29
C GLU A 68 1.92 -7.07 1.10
N GLU A 69 2.62 -5.97 1.38
CA GLU A 69 3.82 -5.97 2.23
C GLU A 69 3.52 -6.54 3.62
N ARG A 70 2.41 -6.11 4.24
CA ARG A 70 1.97 -6.64 5.54
C ARG A 70 1.64 -8.13 5.47
N LYS A 71 0.99 -8.58 4.40
CA LYS A 71 0.64 -10.00 4.22
C LYS A 71 1.90 -10.86 4.13
N ILE A 72 2.94 -10.38 3.44
CA ILE A 72 4.23 -11.07 3.35
C ILE A 72 4.91 -11.14 4.73
N LEU A 73 4.89 -10.06 5.51
CA LEU A 73 5.53 -10.00 6.82
C LEU A 73 4.85 -10.88 7.88
N ILE A 74 3.52 -11.02 7.82
CA ILE A 74 2.75 -11.83 8.77
C ILE A 74 2.77 -13.32 8.37
N GLY A 75 2.83 -13.61 7.07
CA GLY A 75 2.69 -14.97 6.55
C GLY A 75 1.25 -15.48 6.62
N SER A 76 1.10 -16.80 6.67
CA SER A 76 -0.19 -17.50 6.79
C SER A 76 -0.73 -17.52 8.22
N GLY A 77 0.11 -17.24 9.22
CA GLY A 77 -0.24 -17.36 10.63
C GLY A 77 -0.32 -18.81 11.13
N ASP A 78 0.08 -19.78 10.31
CA ASP A 78 0.14 -21.18 10.72
C ASP A 78 1.24 -21.43 11.76
N ARG A 79 1.04 -22.47 12.58
CA ARG A 79 1.96 -22.88 13.64
C ARG A 79 3.32 -23.32 13.10
N SER A 80 3.40 -23.72 11.82
CA SER A 80 4.62 -24.09 11.13
C SER A 80 5.50 -22.88 10.78
N GLU A 81 4.92 -21.70 10.60
CA GLU A 81 5.63 -20.46 10.21
C GLU A 81 6.05 -19.60 11.41
N ARG A 82 5.96 -20.13 12.62
CA ARG A 82 6.35 -19.40 13.82
C ARG A 82 7.83 -19.03 13.75
N ILE A 83 8.15 -17.76 14.02
CA ILE A 83 9.55 -17.32 14.12
C ILE A 83 10.18 -17.70 15.46
N ARG A 84 9.38 -17.73 16.54
CA ARG A 84 9.85 -17.97 17.91
C ARG A 84 8.85 -18.78 18.71
N THR A 85 9.33 -19.52 19.70
CA THR A 85 8.51 -20.21 20.71
C THR A 85 8.97 -19.81 22.10
N TYR A 86 8.05 -19.27 22.89
CA TYR A 86 8.27 -18.93 24.29
C TYR A 86 7.66 -20.04 25.16
N ASN A 87 8.50 -20.74 25.91
CA ASN A 87 8.09 -21.85 26.76
C ASN A 87 8.26 -21.46 28.23
N PHE A 88 7.18 -20.96 28.83
CA PHE A 88 7.16 -20.48 30.21
C PHE A 88 7.48 -21.56 31.26
N PRO A 89 6.89 -22.78 31.22
CA PRO A 89 7.23 -23.83 32.19
C PRO A 89 8.71 -24.22 32.23
N GLN A 90 9.41 -24.10 31.10
CA GLN A 90 10.83 -24.45 30.98
C GLN A 90 11.76 -23.22 30.93
N GLY A 91 11.21 -22.01 31.09
CA GLY A 91 11.98 -20.77 31.12
C GLY A 91 12.80 -20.50 29.86
N ARG A 92 12.39 -20.98 28.68
CA ARG A 92 13.21 -20.89 27.45
C ARG A 92 12.50 -20.20 26.29
N VAL A 93 13.30 -19.60 25.42
CA VAL A 93 12.87 -19.11 24.09
C VAL A 93 13.66 -19.84 23.00
N THR A 94 12.97 -20.26 21.94
CA THR A 94 13.60 -20.84 20.75
C THR A 94 13.27 -19.98 19.54
N ASP A 95 14.28 -19.51 18.81
CA ASP A 95 14.15 -18.83 17.51
C ASP A 95 14.37 -19.82 16.37
N HIS A 96 13.33 -20.06 15.58
CA HIS A 96 13.32 -21.08 14.53
C HIS A 96 14.03 -20.63 13.24
N ARG A 97 14.37 -19.35 13.10
CA ARG A 97 15.06 -18.84 11.89
C ARG A 97 16.53 -19.26 11.82
N ILE A 98 17.13 -19.46 12.98
CA ILE A 98 18.54 -19.86 13.15
C ILE A 98 18.69 -21.09 14.06
N GLY A 99 17.61 -21.61 14.65
CA GLY A 99 17.65 -22.76 15.56
C GLY A 99 18.23 -22.45 16.95
N LEU A 100 18.31 -21.18 17.33
CA LEU A 100 18.85 -20.75 18.62
C LEU A 100 17.86 -21.03 19.75
N THR A 101 18.33 -21.61 20.86
CA THR A 101 17.53 -21.78 22.08
C THR A 101 18.26 -21.18 23.28
N LEU A 102 17.61 -20.26 23.98
CA LEU A 102 18.11 -19.60 25.18
C LEU A 102 17.23 -19.95 26.38
N TYR A 103 17.84 -20.12 27.56
CA TYR A 103 17.18 -20.54 28.81
C TYR A 103 16.95 -19.39 29.81
N ASN A 104 16.97 -18.16 29.33
CA ASN A 104 16.82 -16.93 30.11
C ASN A 104 15.52 -16.17 29.75
N LEU A 105 14.40 -16.88 29.63
CA LEU A 105 13.12 -16.28 29.23
C LEU A 105 12.71 -15.09 30.12
N SER A 106 12.97 -15.13 31.44
CA SER A 106 12.58 -14.02 32.33
C SER A 106 13.26 -12.71 31.94
N GLU A 107 14.58 -12.75 31.74
CA GLU A 107 15.40 -11.58 31.36
C GLU A 107 14.94 -11.01 30.01
N ILE A 108 14.67 -11.89 29.05
CA ILE A 108 14.17 -11.51 27.72
C ILE A 108 12.80 -10.85 27.81
N MET A 109 11.93 -11.33 28.69
CA MET A 109 10.60 -10.73 28.91
C MET A 109 10.68 -9.41 29.68
N GLU A 110 11.71 -9.23 30.51
CA GLU A 110 12.01 -7.97 31.21
C GLU A 110 12.68 -6.92 30.32
N GLY A 111 13.13 -7.32 29.12
CA GLY A 111 13.62 -6.43 28.07
C GLY A 111 15.08 -6.66 27.67
N ASP A 112 15.79 -7.59 28.32
CA ASP A 112 17.15 -7.95 27.92
C ASP A 112 17.13 -8.89 26.71
N ILE A 113 16.98 -8.30 25.53
CA ILE A 113 16.90 -9.00 24.25
C ILE A 113 18.14 -8.82 23.38
N THR A 114 19.19 -8.23 23.95
CA THR A 114 20.40 -7.81 23.21
C THR A 114 21.09 -9.01 22.58
N GLU A 115 21.36 -10.05 23.38
CA GLU A 115 21.98 -11.30 22.94
C GLU A 115 21.22 -11.97 21.78
N LEU A 116 19.88 -11.98 21.87
CA LEU A 116 19.01 -12.54 20.84
C LEU A 116 19.14 -11.79 19.52
N ILE A 117 19.14 -10.45 19.57
CA ILE A 117 19.20 -9.59 18.38
C ILE A 117 20.57 -9.67 17.73
N GLU A 118 21.65 -9.57 18.51
CA GLU A 118 23.02 -9.60 17.99
C GLU A 118 23.31 -10.91 17.25
N THR A 119 22.91 -12.05 17.85
CA THR A 119 23.08 -13.36 17.23
C THR A 119 22.33 -13.44 15.89
N LEU A 120 21.10 -12.91 15.82
CA LEU A 120 20.32 -12.88 14.57
C LEU A 120 20.95 -11.99 13.50
N ILE A 121 21.51 -10.84 13.87
CA ILE A 121 22.19 -9.93 12.93
C ILE A 121 23.43 -10.61 12.36
N GLN A 122 24.23 -11.24 13.23
CA GLN A 122 25.45 -11.94 12.82
C GLN A 122 25.14 -13.08 11.84
N GLU A 123 24.16 -13.91 12.14
CA GLU A 123 23.71 -15.01 11.27
C GLU A 123 23.16 -14.51 9.93
N ASN A 124 22.38 -13.42 9.96
CA ASN A 124 21.88 -12.82 8.72
C ASN A 124 23.01 -12.26 7.85
N ALA A 125 23.99 -11.59 8.45
CA ALA A 125 25.17 -11.10 7.75
C ALA A 125 26.01 -12.24 7.16
N ALA A 126 26.15 -13.36 7.90
CA ALA A 126 26.82 -14.56 7.41
C ALA A 126 26.11 -15.14 6.18
N LYS A 127 24.79 -15.33 6.24
CA LYS A 127 23.96 -15.83 5.12
C LYS A 127 24.07 -14.94 3.87
N GLN A 128 24.11 -13.62 4.03
CA GLN A 128 24.26 -12.70 2.90
C GLN A 128 25.63 -12.83 2.20
N LYS A 129 26.71 -13.07 2.96
CA LYS A 129 28.05 -13.30 2.41
C LYS A 129 28.16 -14.62 1.65
N THR A 130 27.41 -15.66 2.07
CA THR A 130 27.44 -16.97 1.41
C THR A 130 26.64 -16.98 0.10
N ASN A 131 25.70 -16.06 -0.06
CA ASN A 131 24.85 -15.93 -1.25
C ASN A 131 25.41 -14.96 -2.31
N GLN A 132 26.61 -14.42 -2.10
CA GLN A 132 27.40 -13.67 -3.09
C GLN A 132 28.41 -14.59 -3.76
#